data_AF-A0A832JSZ9-F1
#
_entry.id   AF-A0A832JSZ9-F1
#
_cell.length_a   1.000
_cell.length_b   1.000
_cell.length_c   1.000
_cell.angle_alpha   90.00
_cell.angle_beta   90.00
_cell.angle_gamma   90.00
#
_symmetry.space_group_name_H-M   'P 1'
#
loop_
_entity.id
_entity.type
_entity.pdbx_description
1 polymer ?
#
loop_
_entity_poly.entity_id
_entity_poly.type
_entity_poly.pdbx_seq_one_letter_code
_entity_poly.pdbx_strand_id
1 'polypeptide(L)'
;MSEAARRLAARALERGYQLSAEALGIILGSGRPLELLDEVLSWLEASGVRGSIIDRALIESYVKSQRRVEEDVVEEVPAVVAESPSYEGLQIEGTAEEQRTYLIARYQVLRSIFERRGIQLQPAKELSRSQGEGYVVGMVLRISRKDSYMIVEMEDPVETWSVLVPLRDRGLAEKAEYVLPDMVVVFRAHSRRGLLVASDVILPDLAARRSDWRGPDLNICIISDIHIGSVRHAEESFRSFLDWLGSGESEAEKTRILIINGDLVDGIYVYPGQAQDLALKSYSEQYLAAAKAIASIPGRVEVIYVPGNHEPCRRALPQP
;
A
#
# COMPACT_ATOMS: atom_id res chain seq x y z
N MET A 1 -27.58 -57.65 -15.94
CA MET A 1 -26.91 -56.51 -15.29
C MET A 1 -25.48 -56.91 -14.96
N SER A 2 -24.50 -56.08 -15.32
CA SER A 2 -23.09 -56.31 -14.96
C SER A 2 -22.88 -56.19 -13.44
N GLU A 3 -21.82 -56.81 -12.93
CA GLU A 3 -21.47 -56.73 -11.50
C GLU A 3 -21.19 -55.29 -11.04
N ALA A 4 -20.55 -54.50 -11.91
CA ALA A 4 -20.32 -53.07 -11.71
C ALA A 4 -21.62 -52.27 -11.57
N ALA A 5 -22.63 -52.56 -12.41
CA ALA A 5 -23.94 -51.91 -12.34
C ALA A 5 -24.65 -52.16 -10.99
N ARG A 6 -24.58 -53.39 -10.48
CA ARG A 6 -25.16 -53.74 -9.17
C ARG A 6 -24.46 -53.02 -8.03
N ARG A 7 -23.14 -52.87 -8.10
CA ARG A 7 -22.34 -52.18 -7.08
C ARG A 7 -22.68 -50.69 -7.01
N LEU A 8 -22.83 -50.01 -8.15
CA LEU A 8 -23.23 -48.59 -8.20
C LEU A 8 -24.65 -48.38 -7.70
N ALA A 9 -25.58 -49.24 -8.11
CA ALA A 9 -26.97 -49.18 -7.63
C ALA A 9 -27.07 -49.40 -6.11
N ALA A 10 -26.33 -50.36 -5.56
CA ALA A 10 -26.25 -50.60 -4.12
C ALA A 10 -25.67 -49.39 -3.37
N ARG A 11 -24.59 -48.79 -3.89
CA ARG A 11 -23.95 -47.61 -3.31
C ARG A 11 -24.88 -46.39 -3.27
N ALA A 12 -25.63 -46.15 -4.34
CA ALA A 12 -26.62 -45.07 -4.37
C ALA A 12 -27.76 -45.34 -3.37
N LEU A 13 -28.24 -46.58 -3.28
CA LEU A 13 -29.30 -47.00 -2.36
C LEU A 13 -28.88 -46.87 -0.89
N GLU A 14 -27.64 -47.20 -0.55
CA GLU A 14 -27.08 -46.99 0.80
C GLU A 14 -27.16 -45.53 1.25
N ARG A 15 -27.03 -44.59 0.30
CA ARG A 15 -27.17 -43.15 0.54
C ARG A 15 -28.60 -42.62 0.34
N GLY A 16 -29.57 -43.51 0.09
CA GLY A 16 -30.98 -43.18 -0.05
C GLY A 16 -31.43 -42.76 -1.45
N TYR A 17 -30.63 -42.98 -2.50
CA TYR A 17 -30.94 -42.59 -3.87
C TYR A 17 -31.15 -43.81 -4.78
N GLN A 18 -31.93 -43.62 -5.85
CA GLN A 18 -32.11 -44.64 -6.89
C GLN A 18 -31.53 -44.14 -8.20
N LEU A 19 -30.81 -45.00 -8.93
CA LEU A 19 -30.29 -44.66 -10.26
C LEU A 19 -31.31 -45.06 -11.33
N SER A 20 -31.66 -44.13 -12.22
CA SER A 20 -32.33 -44.49 -13.48
C SER A 20 -31.39 -45.29 -14.39
N ALA A 21 -31.95 -46.05 -15.34
CA ALA A 21 -31.15 -46.82 -16.29
C ALA A 21 -30.22 -45.94 -17.14
N GLU A 22 -30.67 -44.74 -17.50
CA GLU A 22 -29.91 -43.76 -18.28
C GLU A 22 -28.76 -43.16 -17.45
N ALA A 23 -29.03 -42.76 -16.21
CA ALA A 23 -28.02 -42.26 -15.29
C ALA A 23 -26.92 -43.30 -15.03
N LEU A 24 -27.32 -44.55 -14.81
CA LEU A 24 -26.40 -45.66 -14.63
C LEU A 24 -25.51 -45.88 -15.87
N GLY A 25 -26.07 -45.73 -17.07
CA GLY A 25 -25.33 -45.81 -18.33
C GLY A 25 -24.27 -44.73 -18.47
N ILE A 26 -24.59 -43.49 -18.10
CA ILE A 26 -23.65 -42.35 -18.13
C ILE A 26 -22.51 -42.57 -17.12
N ILE A 27 -22.85 -42.99 -15.90
CA ILE A 27 -21.85 -43.22 -14.85
C ILE A 27 -20.91 -44.36 -15.25
N LEU A 28 -21.44 -45.47 -15.78
CA LEU A 28 -20.61 -46.59 -16.25
C LEU A 28 -19.69 -46.19 -17.42
N GLY A 29 -20.11 -45.24 -18.26
CA GLY A 29 -19.35 -44.73 -19.39
C GLY A 29 -18.27 -43.69 -19.03
N SER A 30 -18.20 -43.19 -17.80
CA SER A 30 -17.32 -42.07 -17.42
C SER A 30 -15.84 -42.45 -17.26
N GLY A 31 -15.48 -43.73 -17.36
CA GLY A 31 -14.14 -44.25 -17.06
C GLY A 31 -13.79 -44.27 -15.57
N ARG A 32 -14.51 -43.52 -14.72
CA ARG A 32 -14.39 -43.48 -13.25
C ARG A 32 -15.78 -43.52 -12.58
N PRO A 33 -16.49 -44.66 -12.68
CA PRO A 33 -17.91 -44.74 -12.32
C PRO A 33 -18.18 -44.56 -10.82
N LEU A 34 -17.31 -45.05 -9.94
CA LEU A 34 -17.50 -44.95 -8.49
C LEU A 34 -17.25 -43.53 -7.97
N GLU A 35 -16.17 -42.90 -8.45
CA GLU A 35 -15.81 -41.52 -8.09
C GLU A 35 -16.91 -40.55 -8.51
N LEU A 36 -17.34 -40.61 -9.78
CA LEU A 36 -18.40 -39.74 -10.30
C LEU A 36 -19.72 -39.92 -9.53
N LEU A 37 -20.06 -41.14 -9.13
CA LEU A 37 -21.26 -41.38 -8.34
C LEU A 37 -21.15 -40.74 -6.94
N ASP A 38 -20.03 -40.94 -6.24
CA ASP A 38 -19.83 -40.37 -4.91
C ASP A 38 -19.79 -38.82 -4.95
N GLU A 39 -19.27 -38.22 -6.02
CA GLU A 39 -19.30 -36.77 -6.27
C GLU A 39 -20.73 -36.23 -6.47
N VAL A 40 -21.51 -36.88 -7.35
CA VAL A 40 -22.91 -36.48 -7.61
C VAL A 40 -23.75 -36.61 -6.34
N LEU A 41 -23.57 -37.68 -5.56
CA LEU A 41 -24.28 -37.89 -4.29
C LEU A 41 -23.95 -36.79 -3.27
N SER A 42 -22.67 -36.43 -3.14
CA SER A 42 -22.24 -35.37 -2.23
C SER A 42 -22.80 -34.01 -2.64
N TRP A 43 -22.85 -33.73 -3.95
CA TRP A 43 -23.45 -32.51 -4.49
C TRP A 43 -24.97 -32.43 -4.22
N LEU A 44 -25.70 -33.54 -4.34
CA LEU A 44 -27.13 -33.61 -4.02
C LEU A 44 -27.40 -33.41 -2.53
N GLU A 45 -26.60 -34.05 -1.67
CA GLU A 45 -26.68 -33.90 -0.22
C GLU A 45 -26.46 -32.44 0.21
N ALA A 46 -25.45 -31.76 -0.37
CA ALA A 46 -25.17 -30.36 -0.12
C ALA A 46 -26.29 -29.42 -0.64
N SER A 47 -26.96 -29.80 -1.72
CA SER A 47 -28.08 -29.06 -2.29
C SER A 47 -29.40 -29.27 -1.52
N GLY A 48 -29.38 -30.09 -0.45
CA GLY A 48 -30.55 -30.36 0.39
C GLY A 48 -31.58 -31.31 -0.23
N VAL A 49 -31.29 -31.91 -1.39
CA VAL A 49 -32.17 -32.86 -2.07
C VAL A 49 -31.92 -34.24 -1.46
N ARG A 50 -32.90 -34.83 -0.77
CA ARG A 50 -32.77 -36.17 -0.16
C ARG A 50 -33.80 -37.14 -0.74
N GLY A 51 -33.39 -38.37 -1.03
CA GLY A 51 -34.32 -39.46 -1.34
C GLY A 51 -34.84 -39.53 -2.78
N SER A 52 -34.17 -38.89 -3.75
CA SER A 52 -34.65 -38.77 -5.13
C SER A 52 -34.11 -39.86 -6.07
N ILE A 53 -34.74 -39.97 -7.25
CA ILE A 53 -34.19 -40.69 -8.39
C ILE A 53 -33.14 -39.80 -9.05
N ILE A 54 -31.93 -40.33 -9.25
CA ILE A 54 -30.88 -39.71 -10.05
C ILE A 54 -31.12 -40.09 -11.50
N ASP A 55 -31.56 -39.10 -12.27
CA ASP A 55 -31.76 -39.19 -13.71
C ASP A 55 -30.62 -38.53 -14.49
N ARG A 56 -30.70 -38.60 -15.81
CA ARG A 56 -29.74 -37.96 -16.71
C ARG A 56 -29.65 -36.45 -16.48
N ALA A 57 -30.79 -35.78 -16.28
CA ALA A 57 -30.84 -34.33 -16.12
C ALA A 57 -30.10 -33.86 -14.87
N LEU A 58 -30.16 -34.63 -13.78
CA LEU A 58 -29.40 -34.36 -12.56
C LEU A 58 -27.89 -34.50 -12.76
N ILE A 59 -27.44 -35.53 -13.48
CA ILE A 59 -26.02 -35.68 -13.81
C ILE A 59 -25.54 -34.53 -14.70
N GLU A 60 -26.33 -34.16 -15.71
CA GLU A 60 -26.01 -33.02 -16.59
C GLU A 60 -25.98 -31.69 -15.81
N SER A 61 -26.86 -31.53 -14.82
CA SER A 61 -26.88 -30.36 -13.93
C SER A 61 -25.63 -30.31 -13.03
N TYR A 62 -25.19 -31.46 -12.51
CA TYR A 62 -23.93 -31.57 -11.78
C TYR A 62 -22.74 -31.16 -12.66
N VAL A 63 -22.63 -31.72 -13.87
CA VAL A 63 -21.54 -31.39 -14.82
C VAL A 63 -21.56 -29.90 -15.18
N LYS A 64 -22.75 -29.31 -15.38
CA LYS A 64 -22.89 -27.88 -15.63
C LYS A 64 -22.49 -27.03 -14.42
N SER A 65 -22.76 -27.49 -13.20
CA SER A 65 -22.34 -26.79 -11.97
C SER A 65 -20.83 -26.78 -11.81
N GLN A 66 -20.13 -27.85 -12.18
CA GLN A 66 -18.66 -27.90 -12.15
C GLN A 66 -18.05 -26.93 -13.16
N ARG A 67 -18.62 -26.84 -14.38
CA ARG A 67 -18.15 -25.87 -15.40
C ARG A 67 -18.33 -24.41 -15.00
N ARG A 68 -19.39 -24.08 -14.25
CA ARG A 68 -19.60 -22.72 -13.73
C ARG A 68 -18.53 -22.31 -12.72
N VAL A 69 -18.06 -23.25 -11.90
CA VAL A 69 -16.97 -22.99 -10.94
C VAL A 69 -15.64 -22.77 -11.66
N GLU A 70 -15.40 -23.41 -12.81
CA GLU A 70 -14.17 -23.18 -13.60
C GLU A 70 -14.19 -21.86 -14.39
N GLU A 71 -15.35 -21.40 -14.88
CA GLU A 71 -15.46 -20.15 -15.66
C GLU A 71 -15.50 -18.88 -14.77
N ASP A 72 -15.94 -18.95 -13.52
CA ASP A 72 -16.10 -17.79 -12.61
C ASP A 72 -14.82 -17.45 -11.78
N VAL A 73 -13.70 -18.18 -11.93
CA VAL A 73 -12.42 -17.86 -11.26
C VAL A 73 -11.44 -17.20 -12.23
N VAL A 74 -11.91 -16.16 -12.93
CA VAL A 74 -11.00 -15.12 -13.42
C VAL A 74 -11.00 -14.04 -12.34
N GLU A 75 -10.03 -14.10 -11.42
CA GLU A 75 -9.79 -12.98 -10.51
C GLU A 75 -9.47 -11.75 -11.37
N GLU A 76 -10.46 -10.86 -11.55
CA GLU A 76 -10.23 -9.55 -12.12
C GLU A 76 -9.21 -8.84 -11.23
N VAL A 77 -8.00 -8.68 -11.75
CA VAL A 77 -6.97 -7.86 -11.11
C VAL A 77 -7.55 -6.45 -11.02
N PRO A 78 -7.73 -5.89 -9.81
CA PRO A 78 -8.25 -4.55 -9.69
C PRO A 78 -7.32 -3.60 -10.44
N ALA A 79 -7.89 -2.79 -11.34
CA ALA A 79 -7.12 -1.84 -12.12
C ALA A 79 -6.33 -0.92 -11.17
N VAL A 80 -5.01 -0.89 -11.33
CA VAL A 80 -4.16 0.06 -10.61
C VAL A 80 -4.44 1.45 -11.19
N VAL A 81 -5.04 2.31 -10.36
CA VAL A 81 -5.18 3.73 -10.69
C VAL A 81 -4.02 4.47 -10.05
N ALA A 82 -3.00 4.78 -10.85
CA ALA A 82 -2.00 5.76 -10.44
C ALA A 82 -2.63 7.15 -10.51
N GLU A 83 -2.92 7.76 -9.37
CA GLU A 83 -3.21 9.19 -9.29
C GLU A 83 -1.92 9.95 -9.59
N SER A 84 -1.64 10.17 -10.88
CA SER A 84 -0.55 11.05 -11.30
C SER A 84 -1.08 12.48 -11.28
N PRO A 85 -0.69 13.32 -10.31
CA PRO A 85 -0.96 14.76 -10.44
C PRO A 85 -0.24 15.24 -11.70
N SER A 86 -0.99 15.74 -12.67
CA SER A 86 -0.41 16.31 -13.89
C SER A 86 0.46 17.50 -13.51
N TYR A 87 1.78 17.30 -13.53
CA TYR A 87 2.76 18.38 -13.47
C TYR A 87 2.97 19.04 -14.84
N GLU A 88 2.24 18.61 -15.89
CA GLU A 88 2.30 19.24 -17.20
C GLU A 88 1.96 20.72 -17.11
N GLY A 89 2.89 21.56 -17.58
CA GLY A 89 2.74 23.01 -17.54
C GLY A 89 3.08 23.68 -16.21
N LEU A 90 3.38 22.91 -15.14
CA LEU A 90 3.88 23.48 -13.90
C LEU A 90 5.37 23.77 -14.02
N GLN A 91 5.70 25.05 -14.20
CA GLN A 91 7.07 25.55 -14.11
C GLN A 91 7.24 26.23 -12.75
N ILE A 92 8.38 25.97 -12.10
CA ILE A 92 8.79 26.65 -10.86
C ILE A 92 10.06 27.41 -11.19
N GLU A 93 10.02 28.73 -11.11
CA GLU A 93 11.18 29.60 -11.38
C GLU A 93 12.12 29.70 -10.17
N GLY A 94 11.62 29.36 -8.98
CA GLY A 94 12.36 29.43 -7.71
C GLY A 94 12.39 30.84 -7.11
N THR A 95 11.42 31.69 -7.45
CA THR A 95 11.36 33.06 -6.94
C THR A 95 11.00 33.11 -5.46
N ALA A 96 11.34 34.22 -4.79
CA ALA A 96 10.94 34.45 -3.39
C ALA A 96 9.41 34.44 -3.21
N GLU A 97 8.67 34.88 -4.23
CA GLU A 97 7.20 34.90 -4.21
C GLU A 97 6.60 33.49 -4.30
N GLU A 98 7.16 32.62 -5.16
CA GLU A 98 6.77 31.21 -5.22
C GLU A 98 7.09 30.48 -3.91
N GLN A 99 8.26 30.74 -3.31
CA GLN A 99 8.63 30.18 -2.00
C GLN A 99 7.66 30.62 -0.91
N ARG A 100 7.31 31.91 -0.87
CA ARG A 100 6.32 32.44 0.08
C ARG A 100 4.97 31.76 -0.11
N THR A 101 4.53 31.63 -1.37
CA THR A 101 3.26 30.97 -1.71
C THR A 101 3.25 29.51 -1.25
N TYR A 102 4.36 28.79 -1.48
CA TYR A 102 4.53 27.41 -1.04
C TYR A 102 4.43 27.26 0.49
N LEU A 103 5.11 28.10 1.25
CA LEU A 103 5.09 28.03 2.72
C LEU A 103 3.70 28.38 3.29
N ILE A 104 3.01 29.38 2.71
CA ILE A 104 1.64 29.71 3.11
C ILE A 104 0.69 28.55 2.80
N ALA A 105 0.79 27.95 1.61
CA ALA A 105 -0.04 26.81 1.24
C ALA A 105 0.22 25.60 2.15
N ARG A 106 1.49 25.29 2.43
CA ARG A 106 1.88 24.24 3.39
C ARG A 106 1.26 24.49 4.77
N TYR A 107 1.39 25.70 5.29
CA TYR A 107 0.80 26.10 6.57
C TYR A 107 -0.72 25.89 6.58
N GLN A 108 -1.43 26.36 5.54
CA GLN A 108 -2.89 26.23 5.44
C GLN A 108 -3.33 24.76 5.37
N VAL A 109 -2.66 23.94 4.56
CA VAL A 109 -2.97 22.51 4.43
C VAL A 109 -2.78 21.80 5.76
N LEU A 110 -1.63 21.98 6.43
CA LEU A 110 -1.35 21.32 7.71
C LEU A 110 -2.26 21.83 8.83
N ARG A 111 -2.54 23.14 8.87
CA ARG A 111 -3.55 23.72 9.78
C ARG A 111 -4.91 23.05 9.64
N SER A 112 -5.37 22.83 8.40
CA SER A 112 -6.67 22.19 8.14
C SER A 112 -6.75 20.74 8.65
N ILE A 113 -5.62 20.02 8.75
CA ILE A 113 -5.58 18.67 9.32
C ILE A 113 -5.95 18.72 10.81
N PHE A 114 -5.42 19.69 11.54
CA PHE A 114 -5.74 19.89 12.96
C PHE A 114 -7.19 20.34 13.17
N GLU A 115 -7.68 21.28 12.36
CA GLU A 115 -9.06 21.77 12.45
C GLU A 115 -10.08 20.64 12.16
N ARG A 116 -9.81 19.77 11.18
CA ARG A 116 -10.63 18.58 10.90
C ARG A 116 -10.66 17.56 12.04
N ARG A 117 -9.68 17.61 12.96
CA ARG A 117 -9.66 16.81 14.19
C ARG A 117 -10.44 17.45 15.34
N GLY A 118 -11.11 18.59 15.09
CA GLY A 118 -11.90 19.32 16.09
C GLY A 118 -11.08 20.23 17.00
N ILE A 119 -9.81 20.50 16.66
CA ILE A 119 -8.95 21.39 17.44
C ILE A 119 -9.33 22.84 17.13
N GLN A 120 -9.77 23.58 18.14
CA GLN A 120 -10.09 25.00 18.03
C GLN A 120 -8.82 25.85 18.17
N LEU A 121 -8.28 26.24 17.02
CA LEU A 121 -7.05 27.05 16.93
C LEU A 121 -7.37 28.53 17.13
N GLN A 122 -6.51 29.23 17.87
CA GLN A 122 -6.62 30.67 18.12
C GLN A 122 -5.29 31.39 17.82
N PRO A 123 -5.32 32.70 17.52
CA PRO A 123 -4.10 33.49 17.34
C PRO A 123 -3.25 33.51 18.61
N ALA A 124 -1.92 33.42 18.47
CA ALA A 124 -1.01 33.33 19.60
C ALA A 124 -0.99 34.60 20.45
N LYS A 125 -1.09 35.78 19.82
CA LYS A 125 -1.24 37.06 20.54
C LYS A 125 -2.54 37.16 21.33
N GLU A 126 -3.62 36.53 20.88
CA GLU A 126 -4.88 36.50 21.65
C GLU A 126 -4.74 35.59 22.86
N LEU A 127 -4.22 34.37 22.67
CA LEU A 127 -4.01 33.44 23.79
C LEU A 127 -3.07 34.02 24.85
N SER A 128 -1.98 34.66 24.45
CA SER A 128 -0.99 35.25 25.37
C SER A 128 -1.57 36.39 26.23
N ARG A 129 -2.62 37.07 25.76
CA ARG A 129 -3.34 38.10 26.53
C ARG A 129 -4.49 37.53 27.37
N SER A 130 -4.91 36.31 27.09
CA SER A 130 -5.94 35.61 27.85
C SER A 130 -5.39 35.09 29.19
N GLN A 131 -6.29 34.68 30.10
CA GLN A 131 -5.94 33.89 31.29
C GLN A 131 -6.22 32.39 31.11
N GLY A 132 -6.54 31.96 29.89
CA GLY A 132 -6.98 30.60 29.59
C GLY A 132 -5.89 29.69 29.03
N GLU A 133 -6.29 28.43 28.83
CA GLU A 133 -5.58 27.47 27.99
C GLU A 133 -6.22 27.46 26.59
N GLY A 134 -5.42 27.20 25.57
CA GLY A 134 -5.93 26.88 24.25
C GLY A 134 -4.86 26.43 23.28
N TYR A 135 -5.22 26.36 22.00
CA TYR A 135 -4.39 25.76 20.96
C TYR A 135 -3.87 26.81 19.98
N VAL A 136 -2.55 26.85 19.81
CA VAL A 136 -1.87 27.72 18.83
C VAL A 136 -1.18 26.85 17.80
N VAL A 137 -1.28 27.23 16.52
CA VAL A 137 -0.64 26.54 15.39
C VAL A 137 0.40 27.47 14.77
N GLY A 138 1.56 26.94 14.43
CA GLY A 138 2.61 27.71 13.75
C GLY A 138 3.63 26.80 13.09
N MET A 139 4.35 27.35 12.13
CA MET A 139 5.55 26.75 11.58
C MET A 139 6.74 27.03 12.50
N VAL A 140 7.53 26.02 12.82
CA VAL A 140 8.68 26.15 13.72
C VAL A 140 9.83 26.82 13.00
N LEU A 141 10.30 27.95 13.51
CA LEU A 141 11.47 28.67 13.01
C LEU A 141 12.75 28.15 13.64
N ARG A 142 12.75 28.05 14.97
CA ARG A 142 13.96 27.72 15.75
C ARG A 142 13.59 27.05 17.05
N ILE A 143 14.46 26.14 17.48
CA ILE A 143 14.36 25.43 18.74
C ILE A 143 15.60 25.72 19.58
N SER A 144 15.41 26.26 20.78
CA SER A 144 16.48 26.52 21.74
C SER A 144 16.28 25.66 22.99
N ARG A 145 17.15 24.67 23.20
CA ARG A 145 17.08 23.77 24.37
C ARG A 145 17.93 24.29 25.54
N LYS A 146 17.38 24.20 26.75
CA LYS A 146 18.05 24.44 28.05
C LYS A 146 17.84 23.22 28.95
N ASP A 147 18.48 23.19 30.12
CA ASP A 147 18.45 22.03 31.02
C ASP A 147 17.05 21.65 31.52
N SER A 148 16.16 22.63 31.70
CA SER A 148 14.83 22.41 32.30
C SER A 148 13.64 22.77 31.41
N TYR A 149 13.90 23.40 30.26
CA TYR A 149 12.88 23.80 29.30
C TYR A 149 13.46 23.94 27.89
N MET A 150 12.59 23.93 26.90
CA MET A 150 12.87 24.26 25.51
C MET A 150 12.06 25.51 25.13
N ILE A 151 12.62 26.38 24.29
CA ILE A 151 11.89 27.49 23.66
C ILE A 151 11.74 27.15 22.19
N VAL A 152 10.50 27.12 21.72
CA VAL A 152 10.15 26.90 20.31
C VAL A 152 9.65 28.24 19.76
N GLU A 153 10.40 28.81 18.83
CA GLU A 153 10.00 30.00 18.08
C GLU A 153 9.21 29.56 16.86
N MET A 154 8.06 30.20 16.65
CA MET A 154 7.09 29.80 15.64
C MET A 154 6.54 31.02 14.91
N GLU A 155 6.09 30.81 13.68
CA GLU A 155 5.40 31.82 12.89
C GLU A 155 4.12 31.29 12.24
N ASP A 156 3.19 32.21 11.98
CA ASP A 156 2.11 32.04 11.01
C ASP A 156 2.18 33.18 9.98
N PRO A 157 1.27 33.25 8.99
CA PRO A 157 1.28 34.33 8.00
C PRO A 157 1.13 35.77 8.54
N VAL A 158 0.83 35.94 9.84
CA VAL A 158 0.51 37.23 10.47
C VAL A 158 1.55 37.61 11.54
N GLU A 159 2.08 36.65 12.29
CA GLU A 159 2.91 36.91 13.45
C GLU A 159 3.94 35.83 13.78
N THR A 160 4.92 36.23 14.61
CA THR A 160 5.91 35.34 15.21
C THR A 160 5.74 35.38 16.73
N TRP A 161 5.89 34.23 17.37
CA TRP A 161 5.82 34.09 18.82
C TRP A 161 6.70 32.94 19.31
N SER A 162 6.72 32.74 20.63
CA SER A 162 7.46 31.64 21.25
C SER A 162 6.59 30.88 22.22
N VAL A 163 6.82 29.57 22.29
CA VAL A 163 6.22 28.67 23.27
C VAL A 163 7.34 28.08 24.13
N LEU A 164 7.20 28.19 25.45
CA LEU A 164 8.08 27.53 26.41
C LEU A 164 7.55 26.13 26.71
N VAL A 165 8.38 25.12 26.48
CA VAL A 165 8.06 23.71 26.70
C VAL A 165 8.83 23.23 27.94
N PRO A 166 8.15 22.98 29.07
CA PRO A 166 8.81 22.44 30.26
C PRO A 166 9.30 21.00 30.03
N LEU A 167 10.57 20.72 30.30
CA LEU A 167 11.16 19.37 30.11
C LEU A 167 11.01 18.45 31.33
N ARG A 168 10.35 18.94 32.40
CA ARG A 168 10.08 18.14 33.61
C ARG A 168 8.94 17.16 33.43
N ASP A 169 8.01 17.47 32.52
CA ASP A 169 6.96 16.54 32.11
C ASP A 169 7.54 15.62 31.03
N ARG A 170 7.75 14.34 31.38
CA ARG A 170 8.37 13.37 30.48
C ARG A 170 7.54 13.15 29.22
N GLY A 171 6.21 13.09 29.33
CA GLY A 171 5.34 12.84 28.17
C GLY A 171 5.36 14.01 27.18
N LEU A 172 5.35 15.24 27.68
CA LEU A 172 5.53 16.43 26.85
C LEU A 172 6.94 16.48 26.25
N ALA A 173 7.97 16.21 27.05
CA ALA A 173 9.37 16.25 26.60
C ALA A 173 9.64 15.26 25.47
N GLU A 174 9.17 14.01 25.61
CA GLU A 174 9.28 12.97 24.57
C GLU A 174 8.60 13.40 23.27
N LYS A 175 7.38 13.94 23.33
CA LYS A 175 6.70 14.45 22.12
C LYS A 175 7.44 15.65 21.51
N ALA A 176 7.98 16.54 22.34
CA ALA A 176 8.69 17.74 21.90
C ALA A 176 10.02 17.43 21.21
N GLU A 177 10.61 16.25 21.43
CA GLU A 177 11.83 15.81 20.73
C GLU A 177 11.62 15.52 19.24
N TYR A 178 10.38 15.25 18.84
CA TYR A 178 10.00 15.09 17.43
C TYR A 178 9.74 16.42 16.70
N VAL A 179 9.72 17.54 17.43
CA VAL A 179 9.52 18.86 16.81
C VAL A 179 10.81 19.28 16.14
N LEU A 180 10.74 19.58 14.84
CA LEU A 180 11.86 20.03 14.02
C LEU A 180 11.56 21.43 13.44
N PRO A 181 12.60 22.20 13.06
CA PRO A 181 12.42 23.37 12.21
C PRO A 181 11.60 23.04 10.95
N ASP A 182 10.89 24.03 10.44
CA ASP A 182 10.00 23.97 9.26
C ASP A 182 8.75 23.09 9.40
N MET A 183 8.54 22.44 10.55
CA MET A 183 7.30 21.72 10.85
C MET A 183 6.17 22.65 11.26
N VAL A 184 4.95 22.35 10.82
CA VAL A 184 3.73 23.00 11.32
C VAL A 184 3.14 22.13 12.42
N VAL A 185 3.13 22.63 13.65
CA VAL A 185 2.67 21.89 14.83
C VAL A 185 1.69 22.72 15.63
N VAL A 186 0.89 22.04 16.45
CA VAL A 186 -0.02 22.69 17.40
C VAL A 186 0.52 22.52 18.81
N PHE A 187 0.61 23.61 19.56
CA PHE A 187 0.81 23.55 21.00
C PHE A 187 -0.51 23.81 21.72
N ARG A 188 -0.85 22.95 22.68
CA ARG A 188 -1.79 23.31 23.73
C ARG A 188 -0.98 24.09 24.77
N ALA A 189 -1.36 25.34 25.02
CA ALA A 189 -0.60 26.23 25.87
C ALA A 189 -1.51 27.08 26.76
N HIS A 190 -0.99 27.50 27.90
CA HIS A 190 -1.61 28.51 28.76
C HIS A 190 -0.75 29.76 28.80
N SER A 191 -1.38 30.92 28.95
CA SER A 191 -0.64 32.16 29.16
C SER A 191 -0.20 32.28 30.61
N ARG A 192 1.08 32.61 30.81
CA ARG A 192 1.65 32.95 32.11
C ARG A 192 2.48 34.22 32.00
N ARG A 193 1.91 35.33 32.46
CA ARG A 193 2.54 36.68 32.40
C ARG A 193 2.93 37.08 30.96
N GLY A 194 2.09 36.74 29.99
CA GLY A 194 2.32 37.03 28.57
C GLY A 194 3.21 36.03 27.84
N LEU A 195 3.76 35.02 28.52
CA LEU A 195 4.48 33.90 27.90
C LEU A 195 3.54 32.71 27.71
N LEU A 196 3.58 32.10 26.53
CA LEU A 196 2.88 30.84 26.28
C LEU A 196 3.71 29.67 26.83
N VAL A 197 3.10 28.87 27.71
CA VAL A 197 3.73 27.68 28.28
C VAL A 197 2.96 26.46 27.81
N ALA A 198 3.63 25.54 27.13
CA ALA A 198 3.03 24.33 26.60
C ALA A 198 2.61 23.36 27.72
N SER A 199 1.43 22.80 27.57
CA SER A 199 0.92 21.65 28.32
C SER A 199 0.81 20.39 27.46
N ASP A 200 0.81 20.54 26.13
CA ASP A 200 0.92 19.43 25.18
C ASP A 200 1.46 19.93 23.83
N VAL A 201 1.99 19.02 23.01
CA VAL A 201 2.29 19.25 21.60
C VAL A 201 1.58 18.21 20.75
N ILE A 202 0.96 18.66 19.67
CA ILE A 202 0.18 17.84 18.75
C ILE A 202 0.87 17.93 17.39
N LEU A 203 1.43 16.80 16.97
CA LEU A 203 2.05 16.64 15.66
C LEU A 203 0.98 16.48 14.56
N PRO A 204 1.30 16.84 13.30
CA PRO A 204 0.43 16.62 12.16
C PRO A 204 0.37 15.12 11.84
N ASP A 205 -0.40 14.39 12.63
CA ASP A 205 -0.61 12.95 12.50
C ASP A 205 -1.99 12.65 11.89
N LEU A 206 -2.09 11.50 11.23
CA LEU A 206 -3.33 10.99 10.68
C LEU A 206 -4.17 10.36 11.80
N ALA A 207 -5.48 10.63 11.79
CA ALA A 207 -6.39 9.88 12.66
C ALA A 207 -6.34 8.41 12.23
N ALA A 208 -6.18 7.50 13.20
CA ALA A 208 -6.20 6.07 12.95
C ALA A 208 -7.54 5.67 12.30
N ARG A 209 -7.55 5.48 10.99
CA ARG A 209 -8.66 4.88 10.27
C ARG A 209 -8.47 3.38 10.33
N ARG A 210 -9.25 2.70 11.19
CA ARG A 210 -9.41 1.25 11.09
C ARG A 210 -10.50 0.98 10.06
N SER A 211 -10.09 0.53 8.88
CA SER A 211 -10.98 -0.12 7.93
C SER A 211 -10.63 -1.60 7.91
N ASP A 212 -11.63 -2.46 8.12
CA ASP A 212 -11.46 -3.89 7.86
C ASP A 212 -11.23 -4.05 6.35
N TRP A 213 -10.09 -4.64 5.96
CA TRP A 213 -9.81 -4.93 4.56
C TRP A 213 -10.83 -5.95 4.04
N ARG A 214 -11.49 -5.63 2.93
CA ARG A 214 -12.45 -6.51 2.23
C ARG A 214 -12.09 -6.66 0.76
N GLY A 215 -10.81 -6.53 0.42
CA GLY A 215 -10.32 -6.71 -0.95
C GLY A 215 -10.00 -8.17 -1.27
N PRO A 216 -9.65 -8.46 -2.54
CA PRO A 216 -9.26 -9.79 -2.99
C PRO A 216 -8.00 -10.31 -2.26
N ASP A 217 -7.81 -11.63 -2.30
CA ASP A 217 -6.62 -12.32 -1.77
C ASP A 217 -5.48 -12.25 -2.78
N LEU A 218 -4.85 -11.07 -2.89
CA LEU A 218 -3.73 -10.82 -3.78
C LEU A 218 -2.54 -10.22 -3.04
N ASN A 219 -1.35 -10.39 -3.62
CA ASN A 219 -0.11 -9.85 -3.10
C ASN A 219 0.38 -8.63 -3.89
N ILE A 220 0.89 -7.65 -3.14
CA ILE A 220 1.64 -6.50 -3.66
C ILE A 220 3.08 -6.65 -3.14
N CYS A 221 4.02 -6.74 -4.07
CA CYS A 221 5.44 -6.75 -3.75
C CYS A 221 5.99 -5.31 -3.88
N ILE A 222 6.81 -4.88 -2.93
CA ILE A 222 7.42 -3.55 -2.93
C ILE A 222 8.93 -3.72 -2.76
N ILE A 223 9.69 -3.22 -3.72
CA ILE A 223 11.15 -3.23 -3.75
C ILE A 223 11.67 -1.83 -4.10
N SER A 224 12.93 -1.54 -3.80
CA SER A 224 13.62 -0.28 -4.13
C SER A 224 15.13 -0.50 -4.21
N ASP A 225 15.88 0.53 -4.61
CA ASP A 225 17.35 0.61 -4.48
C ASP A 225 18.07 -0.58 -5.16
N ILE A 226 17.63 -0.91 -6.37
CA ILE A 226 18.19 -2.03 -7.14
C ILE A 226 19.56 -1.65 -7.72
N HIS A 227 19.73 -0.38 -8.12
CA HIS A 227 20.98 0.19 -8.64
C HIS A 227 21.62 -0.61 -9.80
N ILE A 228 20.83 -1.00 -10.80
CA ILE A 228 21.34 -1.67 -12.01
C ILE A 228 22.38 -0.77 -12.68
N GLY A 229 23.57 -1.34 -12.91
CA GLY A 229 24.72 -0.61 -13.44
C GLY A 229 25.81 -0.32 -12.42
N SER A 230 25.55 -0.52 -11.12
CA SER A 230 26.58 -0.51 -10.09
C SER A 230 27.41 -1.80 -10.10
N VAL A 231 28.69 -1.73 -9.76
CA VAL A 231 29.50 -2.93 -9.45
C VAL A 231 29.02 -3.67 -8.20
N ARG A 232 28.21 -3.01 -7.36
CA ARG A 232 27.63 -3.57 -6.12
C ARG A 232 26.20 -4.09 -6.31
N HIS A 233 25.64 -3.98 -7.51
CA HIS A 233 24.32 -4.52 -7.80
C HIS A 233 24.29 -6.03 -7.52
N ALA A 234 23.34 -6.49 -6.69
CA ALA A 234 23.20 -7.88 -6.32
C ALA A 234 22.48 -8.69 -7.44
N GLU A 235 23.13 -8.80 -8.60
CA GLU A 235 22.54 -9.34 -9.83
C GLU A 235 21.95 -10.74 -9.65
N GLU A 236 22.65 -11.62 -8.94
CA GLU A 236 22.19 -12.99 -8.70
C GLU A 236 20.96 -13.04 -7.79
N SER A 237 20.93 -12.23 -6.73
CA SER A 237 19.77 -12.14 -5.83
C SER A 237 18.57 -11.54 -6.57
N PHE A 238 18.77 -10.49 -7.36
CA PHE A 238 17.70 -9.87 -8.13
C PHE A 238 17.15 -10.82 -9.20
N ARG A 239 18.01 -11.52 -9.93
CA ARG A 239 17.60 -12.56 -10.87
C ARG A 239 16.83 -13.69 -10.19
N SER A 240 17.31 -14.19 -9.06
CA SER A 240 16.60 -15.24 -8.29
C SER A 240 15.22 -14.77 -7.83
N PHE A 241 15.08 -13.49 -7.48
CA PHE A 241 13.79 -12.89 -7.16
C PHE A 241 12.85 -12.84 -8.38
N LEU A 242 13.33 -12.46 -9.55
CA LEU A 242 12.54 -12.47 -10.78
C LEU A 242 12.13 -13.90 -11.17
N ASP A 243 13.02 -14.87 -11.01
CA ASP A 243 12.72 -16.30 -11.22
C ASP A 243 11.65 -16.79 -10.22
N TRP A 244 11.74 -16.38 -8.95
CA TRP A 244 10.73 -16.66 -7.93
C TRP A 244 9.37 -16.05 -8.30
N LEU A 245 9.33 -14.80 -8.77
CA LEU A 245 8.09 -14.19 -9.27
C LEU A 245 7.49 -14.99 -10.43
N GLY A 246 8.31 -15.61 -11.27
CA GLY A 246 7.89 -16.50 -12.35
C GLY A 246 7.44 -17.90 -11.93
N SER A 247 7.66 -18.28 -10.67
CA SER A 247 7.39 -19.63 -10.16
C SER A 247 5.89 -19.89 -9.91
N GLY A 248 5.56 -21.16 -9.65
CA GLY A 248 4.24 -21.60 -9.20
C GLY A 248 4.11 -21.69 -7.66
N GLU A 249 4.99 -21.01 -6.91
CA GLU A 249 4.83 -20.90 -5.46
C GLU A 249 3.62 -20.02 -5.13
N SER A 250 2.80 -20.40 -4.14
CA SER A 250 1.54 -19.71 -3.78
C SER A 250 1.67 -18.19 -3.69
N GLU A 251 2.70 -17.67 -3.00
CA GLU A 251 2.87 -16.23 -2.81
C GLU A 251 3.27 -15.49 -4.11
N ALA A 252 4.10 -16.11 -4.94
CA ALA A 252 4.47 -15.59 -6.25
C ALA A 252 3.30 -15.67 -7.23
N GLU A 253 2.53 -16.76 -7.17
CA GLU A 253 1.35 -16.96 -8.00
C GLU A 253 0.26 -15.94 -7.68
N LYS A 254 0.07 -15.57 -6.40
CA LYS A 254 -0.87 -14.52 -5.95
C LYS A 254 -0.37 -13.08 -6.15
N THR A 255 0.91 -12.89 -6.48
CA THR A 255 1.44 -11.54 -6.72
C THR A 255 0.83 -10.98 -8.01
N ARG A 256 0.21 -9.81 -7.89
CA ARG A 256 -0.41 -9.08 -9.02
C ARG A 256 0.25 -7.75 -9.29
N ILE A 257 0.91 -7.15 -8.30
CA ILE A 257 1.56 -5.85 -8.44
C ILE A 257 2.99 -5.92 -7.90
N LEU A 258 3.94 -5.41 -8.67
CA LEU A 258 5.29 -5.10 -8.22
C LEU A 258 5.50 -3.59 -8.27
N ILE A 259 5.77 -2.98 -7.12
CA ILE A 259 6.17 -1.59 -7.00
C ILE A 259 7.70 -1.52 -6.90
N ILE A 260 8.33 -0.87 -7.87
CA ILE A 260 9.75 -0.49 -7.82
C ILE A 260 9.80 0.97 -7.37
N ASN A 261 10.09 1.18 -6.10
CA ASN A 261 9.98 2.47 -5.42
C ASN A 261 11.33 3.20 -5.34
N GLY A 262 11.88 3.58 -6.50
CA GLY A 262 13.10 4.37 -6.61
C GLY A 262 14.35 3.56 -6.94
N ASP A 263 15.34 4.26 -7.51
CA ASP A 263 16.71 3.82 -7.73
C ASP A 263 16.81 2.43 -8.39
N LEU A 264 16.09 2.27 -9.51
CA LEU A 264 16.17 1.07 -10.35
C LEU A 264 17.55 0.96 -11.01
N VAL A 265 18.09 2.11 -11.43
CA VAL A 265 19.41 2.23 -12.06
C VAL A 265 20.37 2.99 -11.14
N ASP A 266 21.67 2.76 -11.28
CA ASP A 266 22.67 3.44 -10.42
C ASP A 266 22.90 4.90 -10.81
N GLY A 267 22.43 5.31 -11.98
CA GLY A 267 22.55 6.66 -12.49
C GLY A 267 23.98 7.01 -12.94
N ILE A 268 24.15 8.26 -13.39
CA ILE A 268 25.43 8.79 -13.88
C ILE A 268 25.66 10.18 -13.28
N TYR A 269 26.84 10.39 -12.70
CA TYR A 269 27.25 11.63 -12.02
C TYR A 269 26.33 12.01 -10.85
N VAL A 270 25.94 11.02 -10.06
CA VAL A 270 25.14 11.18 -8.84
C VAL A 270 26.01 11.74 -7.70
N TYR A 271 27.23 11.23 -7.53
CA TYR A 271 28.18 11.69 -6.52
C TYR A 271 29.64 11.76 -7.04
N PRO A 272 30.53 12.53 -6.39
CA PRO A 272 31.94 12.62 -6.78
C PRO A 272 32.66 11.27 -6.74
N GLY A 273 33.33 10.90 -7.83
CA GLY A 273 34.09 9.65 -7.92
C GLY A 273 33.29 8.41 -8.36
N GLN A 274 31.97 8.53 -8.57
CA GLN A 274 31.07 7.42 -8.94
C GLN A 274 31.57 6.59 -10.14
N ALA A 275 32.31 7.19 -11.07
CA ALA A 275 32.82 6.47 -12.25
C ALA A 275 33.60 5.18 -11.92
N GLN A 276 34.18 5.04 -10.73
CA GLN A 276 34.87 3.82 -10.28
C GLN A 276 33.89 2.71 -9.83
N ASP A 277 32.69 3.09 -9.38
CA ASP A 277 31.66 2.19 -8.85
C ASP A 277 30.66 1.73 -9.91
N LEU A 278 30.75 2.25 -11.15
CA LEU A 278 29.85 1.88 -12.25
C LEU A 278 30.37 0.65 -13.01
N ALA A 279 29.56 -0.40 -13.13
CA ALA A 279 29.75 -1.46 -14.11
C ALA A 279 29.29 -1.00 -15.52
N LEU A 280 28.18 -0.25 -15.60
CA LEU A 280 27.63 0.32 -16.85
C LEU A 280 27.76 1.84 -16.83
N LYS A 281 28.38 2.41 -17.86
CA LYS A 281 28.90 3.79 -17.83
C LYS A 281 27.95 4.82 -18.45
N SER A 282 26.77 4.41 -18.89
CA SER A 282 25.75 5.31 -19.46
C SER A 282 24.35 4.95 -19.00
N TYR A 283 23.47 5.95 -18.91
CA TYR A 283 22.05 5.73 -18.64
C TYR A 283 21.43 4.74 -19.63
N SER A 284 21.75 4.87 -20.92
CA SER A 284 21.21 3.99 -21.96
C SER A 284 21.55 2.52 -21.71
N GLU A 285 22.77 2.20 -21.29
CA GLU A 285 23.16 0.83 -20.93
C GLU A 285 22.43 0.34 -19.68
N GLN A 286 22.36 1.17 -18.64
CA GLN A 286 21.69 0.83 -17.39
C GLN A 286 20.19 0.57 -17.60
N TYR A 287 19.50 1.46 -18.31
CA TYR A 287 18.09 1.30 -18.61
C TYR A 287 17.83 0.15 -19.59
N LEU A 288 18.72 -0.14 -20.53
CA LEU A 288 18.59 -1.31 -21.38
C LEU A 288 18.69 -2.60 -20.57
N ALA A 289 19.62 -2.67 -19.60
CA ALA A 289 19.74 -3.80 -18.69
C ALA A 289 18.50 -3.94 -17.80
N ALA A 290 18.02 -2.82 -17.23
CA ALA A 290 16.81 -2.80 -16.41
C ALA A 290 15.56 -3.22 -17.19
N ALA A 291 15.39 -2.72 -18.42
CA ALA A 291 14.28 -3.11 -19.29
C ALA A 291 14.29 -4.61 -19.62
N LYS A 292 15.47 -5.21 -19.85
CA LYS A 292 15.58 -6.66 -20.06
C LYS A 292 15.17 -7.46 -18.83
N ALA A 293 15.57 -7.01 -17.64
CA ALA A 293 15.19 -7.67 -16.38
C ALA A 293 13.69 -7.53 -16.11
N ILE A 294 13.11 -6.34 -16.32
CA ILE A 294 11.67 -6.11 -16.16
C ILE A 294 10.87 -6.92 -17.20
N ALA A 295 11.38 -7.08 -18.42
CA ALA A 295 10.71 -7.87 -19.46
C ALA A 295 10.61 -9.37 -19.14
N SER A 296 11.38 -9.90 -18.18
CA SER A 296 11.24 -11.29 -17.73
C SER A 296 10.15 -11.47 -16.66
N ILE A 297 9.57 -10.37 -16.17
CA ILE A 297 8.47 -10.43 -15.20
C ILE A 297 7.23 -11.05 -15.87
N PRO A 298 6.52 -11.97 -15.21
CA PRO A 298 5.32 -12.58 -15.77
C PRO A 298 4.24 -11.55 -16.09
N GLY A 299 3.58 -11.70 -17.25
CA GLY A 299 2.54 -10.76 -17.69
C GLY A 299 1.32 -10.64 -16.78
N ARG A 300 1.16 -11.51 -15.77
CA ARG A 300 0.13 -11.40 -14.73
C ARG A 300 0.46 -10.35 -13.64
N VAL A 301 1.72 -9.89 -13.59
CA VAL A 301 2.20 -8.93 -12.60
C VAL A 301 2.31 -7.56 -13.26
N GLU A 302 1.51 -6.61 -12.81
CA GLU A 302 1.63 -5.21 -13.19
C GLU A 302 2.82 -4.56 -12.48
N VAL A 303 3.69 -3.89 -13.23
CA VAL A 303 4.89 -3.24 -12.69
C VAL A 303 4.64 -1.74 -12.60
N ILE A 304 4.69 -1.20 -11.39
CA ILE A 304 4.65 0.24 -11.11
C ILE A 304 6.07 0.68 -10.80
N TYR A 305 6.63 1.54 -11.65
CA TYR A 305 7.96 2.10 -11.45
C TYR A 305 7.86 3.56 -11.02
N VAL A 306 8.44 3.87 -9.86
CA VAL A 306 8.56 5.22 -9.31
C VAL A 306 10.05 5.60 -9.34
N PRO A 307 10.44 6.74 -9.93
CA PRO A 307 11.84 7.15 -9.96
C PRO A 307 12.32 7.59 -8.56
N GLY A 308 13.63 7.46 -8.33
CA GLY A 308 14.34 7.97 -7.17
C GLY A 308 15.32 9.08 -7.55
N ASN A 309 16.36 9.25 -6.74
CA ASN A 309 17.34 10.32 -6.92
C ASN A 309 18.52 9.94 -7.84
N HIS A 310 18.68 8.66 -8.20
CA HIS A 310 19.68 8.21 -9.16
C HIS A 310 19.20 8.30 -10.62
N GLU A 311 17.89 8.35 -10.82
CA GLU A 311 17.27 8.53 -12.13
C GLU A 311 17.55 9.92 -12.72
N PRO A 312 17.53 10.07 -14.07
CA PRO A 312 17.68 11.35 -14.75
C PRO A 312 16.42 12.23 -14.66
N CYS A 313 15.83 12.28 -13.46
CA CYS A 313 14.68 13.11 -13.12
C CYS A 313 15.14 14.45 -12.53
N ARG A 314 14.18 15.32 -12.21
CA ARG A 314 14.46 16.58 -11.51
C ARG A 314 15.22 16.29 -10.20
N ARG A 315 16.28 17.06 -9.91
CA ARG A 315 17.06 16.96 -8.66
C ARG A 315 16.39 17.61 -7.44
N ALA A 316 15.06 17.64 -7.43
CA ALA A 316 14.25 18.18 -6.34
C ALA A 316 12.91 17.44 -6.32
N LEU A 317 12.34 17.29 -5.13
CA LEU A 317 11.02 16.69 -4.95
C LEU A 317 9.89 17.73 -5.09
N PRO A 318 8.69 17.32 -5.54
CA PRO A 318 8.37 16.01 -6.12
C PRO A 318 9.01 15.82 -7.50
N GLN A 319 9.22 14.56 -7.90
CA GLN A 319 9.69 14.17 -9.22
C GLN A 319 8.48 13.68 -10.04
N PRO A 320 8.09 14.42 -11.10
CA PRO A 320 7.01 14.03 -12.01
C PRO A 320 7.27 12.73 -12.78
#